data_AF-A0A9E1AA72-F1
#
_entry.id   AF-A0A9E1AA72-F1
#
_cell.length_a   1.000
_cell.length_b   1.000
_cell.length_c   1.000
_cell.angle_alpha   90.00
_cell.angle_beta   90.00
_cell.angle_gamma   90.00
#
_symmetry.space_group_name_H-M   'P 1'
#
loop_
_entity.id
_entity.type
_entity.pdbx_description
1 polymer ?
#
loop_
_entity_poly.entity_id
_entity_poly.type
_entity_poly.pdbx_seq_one_letter_code
_entity_poly.pdbx_strand_id
1 'polypeptide(L)' 'MYRKTASGYLVDIGHDVWIGADVKIMDGVSIGNGAVVAAGAVVTKDCLGNGLSL' A
#
# COMPACT_ATOMS: atom_id res chain seq x y z
N MET A 1 -1.83 -3.07 -14.98
CA MET A 1 -1.12 -1.94 -15.62
C MET A 1 -0.84 -0.92 -14.52
N TYR A 2 0.42 -0.76 -14.08
CA TYR A 2 0.79 0.32 -13.16
C TYR A 2 1.08 1.59 -13.98
N ARG A 3 0.38 2.68 -13.67
CA ARG A 3 0.53 3.97 -14.34
C ARG A 3 1.39 4.83 -13.42
N LYS A 4 2.53 5.33 -13.90
CA LYS A 4 3.31 6.31 -13.14
C LYS A 4 2.41 7.49 -12.78
N THR A 5 2.37 7.88 -11.51
CA THR A 5 1.71 9.11 -11.06
C THR A 5 2.44 10.31 -11.65
N ALA A 6 1.73 11.41 -11.93
CA ALA A 6 2.29 12.62 -12.55
C ALA A 6 3.51 13.21 -11.81
N SER A 7 3.67 12.87 -10.52
CA SER A 7 4.75 13.28 -9.62
C SER A 7 6.01 12.42 -9.71
N GLY A 8 5.99 11.30 -10.45
CA GLY A 8 7.10 10.35 -10.51
C GLY A 8 7.24 9.45 -9.28
N TYR A 9 6.37 9.60 -8.28
CA TYR A 9 6.31 8.72 -7.13
C TYR A 9 5.60 7.41 -7.48
N LEU A 10 6.11 6.32 -6.90
CA LEU A 10 5.61 4.97 -7.07
C LEU A 10 5.24 4.43 -5.69
N VAL A 11 4.19 3.61 -5.65
CA VAL A 11 3.87 2.76 -4.51
C VAL A 11 4.32 1.35 -4.89
N ASP A 12 5.17 0.74 -4.07
CA ASP A 12 5.54 -0.66 -4.24
C ASP A 12 4.53 -1.54 -3.49
N ILE A 13 3.99 -2.55 -4.15
CA ILE A 13 3.02 -3.47 -3.55
C ILE A 13 3.56 -4.88 -3.76
N GLY A 14 3.86 -5.53 -2.64
CA GLY A 14 4.34 -6.91 -2.61
C GLY A 14 3.31 -7.94 -3.04
N HIS A 15 3.68 -9.20 -2.86
CA HIS A 15 2.84 -10.35 -3.18
C HIS A 15 1.81 -10.62 -2.07
N ASP A 16 0.66 -11.18 -2.47
CA ASP A 16 -0.40 -11.62 -1.54
C ASP A 16 -0.94 -10.52 -0.61
N VAL A 17 -1.03 -9.29 -1.13
CA VAL A 17 -1.56 -8.13 -0.41
C VAL A 17 -3.08 -8.02 -0.59
N TRP A 18 -3.81 -7.80 0.50
CA TRP A 18 -5.23 -7.43 0.46
C TRP A 18 -5.40 -5.94 0.77
N ILE A 19 -6.09 -5.21 -0.12
CA ILE A 19 -6.42 -3.79 0.06
C ILE A 19 -7.94 -3.65 0.18
N GLY A 20 -8.41 -3.10 1.29
CA GLY A 20 -9.81 -2.79 1.54
C GLY A 20 -10.35 -1.66 0.66
N ALA A 21 -11.66 -1.43 0.72
CA ALA A 21 -12.30 -0.36 -0.04
C ALA A 21 -11.90 1.04 0.48
N ASP A 22 -11.85 2.03 -0.40
CA ASP A 22 -11.56 3.45 -0.09
C ASP A 22 -10.24 3.73 0.67
N VAL A 23 -9.21 2.92 0.42
CA VAL A 23 -7.86 3.15 0.96
C VAL A 23 -7.15 4.28 0.18
N LYS A 24 -6.45 5.16 0.90
CA LYS A 24 -5.45 6.07 0.31
C LYS A 24 -4.04 5.62 0.71
N ILE A 25 -3.16 5.45 -0.27
CA ILE A 25 -1.74 5.15 -0.04
C ILE A 25 -0.94 6.35 -0.52
N MET A 26 -0.11 6.90 0.36
CA MET A 26 0.70 8.06 0.02
C MET A 26 1.85 7.67 -0.91
N ASP A 27 2.20 8.62 -1.77
CA ASP A 27 3.31 8.52 -2.71
C ASP A 27 4.63 8.12 -2.00
N GLY A 28 5.36 7.15 -2.58
CA GLY A 28 6.65 6.68 -2.07
C GLY A 28 6.59 5.62 -0.97
N VAL A 29 5.39 5.17 -0.59
CA VAL A 29 5.20 4.10 0.40
C VAL A 29 5.37 2.72 -0.24
N SER A 30 5.94 1.79 0.53
CA SER A 30 6.02 0.37 0.20
C SER A 30 5.07 -0.47 1.06
N ILE A 31 4.31 -1.36 0.43
CA ILE A 31 3.42 -2.34 1.07
C ILE A 31 4.07 -3.72 0.98
N GLY A 32 4.48 -4.27 2.12
CA GLY A 32 5.15 -5.56 2.21
C GLY A 32 4.27 -6.75 1.84
N ASN A 33 4.91 -7.89 1.56
CA ASN A 33 4.23 -9.14 1.22
C ASN A 33 3.28 -9.61 2.33
N GLY A 34 2.11 -10.14 1.95
CA GLY A 34 1.11 -10.66 2.90
C GLY A 34 0.41 -9.59 3.75
N ALA A 35 0.59 -8.30 3.43
CA ALA A 35 -0.06 -7.20 4.15
C ALA A 35 -1.58 -7.17 3.90
N VAL A 36 -2.32 -6.70 4.89
CA VAL A 36 -3.77 -6.43 4.78
C VAL A 36 -3.99 -4.98 5.17
N VAL A 37 -4.48 -4.16 4.24
CA VAL A 37 -4.80 -2.75 4.48
C VAL A 37 -6.30 -2.62 4.68
N ALA A 38 -6.75 -2.20 5.87
CA ALA A 38 -8.18 -2.13 6.19
C ALA A 38 -8.92 -1.08 5.34
N ALA A 39 -10.23 -1.26 5.18
CA ALA A 39 -11.06 -0.30 4.44
C ALA A 39 -11.02 1.10 5.09
N GLY A 40 -10.91 2.14 4.26
CA GLY A 40 -10.81 3.53 4.70
C GLY A 40 -9.46 3.96 5.26
N ALA A 41 -8.46 3.07 5.30
CA ALA A 41 -7.13 3.40 5.82
C ALA A 41 -6.41 4.49 5.00
N VAL A 42 -5.55 5.24 5.68
CA VAL A 42 -4.63 6.21 5.07
C VAL A 42 -3.19 5.81 5.41
N VAL A 43 -2.50 5.22 4.43
CA VAL A 43 -1.15 4.68 4.62
C VAL A 43 -0.13 5.77 4.33
N THR A 44 0.52 6.27 5.37
CA THR A 44 1.49 7.38 5.30
C THR A 44 2.94 6.92 5.49
N LYS A 45 3.16 5.64 5.75
CA LYS A 45 4.46 5.02 6.02
C LYS A 45 4.47 3.59 5.49
N ASP A 46 5.68 3.07 5.26
CA ASP A 46 5.87 1.69 4.81
C ASP A 46 5.20 0.66 5.73
N CYS A 47 4.57 -0.33 5.11
CA CYS A 47 3.98 -1.48 5.80
C CYS A 47 4.96 -2.65 5.75
N LEU A 48 5.47 -3.07 6.91
CA LEU A 48 6.37 -4.23 7.02
C LEU A 48 5.58 -5.52 6.81
N GLY A 49 6.07 -6.39 5.92
CA GLY A 49 5.40 -7.63 5.53
C GLY A 49 5.68 -8.77 6.49
N ASN A 50 4.85 -8.92 7.52
CA ASN A 50 4.62 -10.14 8.32
C ASN A 50 3.82 -9.83 9.61
N GLY A 51 2.49 -9.71 9.46
CA GLY A 51 1.52 -9.79 10.55
C GLY A 51 0.89 -8.46 10.95
N LEU A 52 -0.33 -8.23 10.43
CA LEU A 52 -1.26 -7.14 10.79
C LEU A 52 -0.76 -5.73 10.45
N SER A 53 -1.07 -5.26 9.25
CA SER A 53 -1.20 -3.82 8.97
C SER A 53 -2.61 -3.39 9.38
N LEU A 54 -2.75 -2.29 10.11
CA LEU A 54 -4.05 -1.69 10.50
C LEU A 54 -4.56 -0.78 9.38
#